data_AF-A0A7C4MBJ4-F1
#
_entry.id   AF-A0A7C4MBJ4-F1
#
_cell.length_a   1.000
_cell.length_b   1.000
_cell.length_c   1.000
_cell.angle_alpha   90.00
_cell.angle_beta   90.00
_cell.angle_gamma   90.00
#
_symmetry.space_group_name_H-M   'P 1'
#
loop_
_entity.id
_entity.type
_entity.pdbx_description
1 polymer ?
#
loop_
_entity_poly.entity_id
_entity_poly.type
_entity_poly.pdbx_seq_one_letter_code
_entity_poly.pdbx_strand_id
1 'polypeptide(L)' 'MKEEILVNAEILSHSYMPEKLFYRESELAQLKHNLQNFVNTFITGPCGSGKTTLAKKALQCLNNSKK' A
#
# COMPACT_ATOMS: atom_id res chain seq x y z
N MET A 1 -30.19 -12.32 17.41
CA MET A 1 -29.29 -11.49 16.58
C MET A 1 -28.87 -12.34 15.39
N LYS A 2 -28.86 -11.80 14.16
CA LYS A 2 -28.26 -12.51 13.03
C LYS A 2 -26.75 -12.37 13.17
N GLU A 3 -26.06 -13.48 13.38
CA GLU A 3 -24.60 -13.54 13.32
C GLU A 3 -24.23 -13.63 11.83
N GLU A 4 -23.77 -12.52 11.27
CA GLU A 4 -23.25 -12.48 9.91
C GLU A 4 -21.72 -12.59 9.97
N ILE A 5 -21.16 -13.57 9.26
CA ILE A 5 -19.71 -13.81 9.20
C ILE A 5 -19.00 -12.60 8.57
N LEU A 6 -19.64 -11.93 7.60
CA LEU A 6 -19.10 -10.79 6.89
C LEU A 6 -19.75 -9.50 7.39
N VAL A 7 -19.05 -8.78 8.28
CA VAL A 7 -19.49 -7.47 8.78
C VAL A 7 -19.22 -6.35 7.77
N ASN A 8 -18.13 -6.46 7.01
CA ASN A 8 -17.78 -5.51 5.95
C ASN A 8 -17.06 -6.25 4.82
N ALA A 9 -17.73 -6.43 3.68
CA ALA A 9 -17.14 -7.10 2.52
C ALA A 9 -16.18 -6.21 1.71
N GLU A 10 -16.28 -4.88 1.85
CA GLU A 10 -15.49 -3.93 1.06
C GLU A 10 -13.99 -4.00 1.35
N ILE A 11 -13.62 -4.33 2.60
CA ILE A 11 -12.21 -4.47 3.01
C ILE A 11 -11.50 -5.65 2.33
N LEU A 12 -12.27 -6.62 1.82
CA LEU A 12 -11.75 -7.78 1.09
C LEU A 12 -11.62 -7.50 -0.41
N SER A 13 -12.09 -6.35 -0.89
CA SER A 13 -12.00 -6.00 -2.30
C SER A 13 -10.55 -5.78 -2.74
N HIS A 14 -10.23 -6.13 -3.99
CA HIS A 14 -8.90 -5.87 -4.58
C HIS A 14 -8.57 -4.38 -4.70
N SER A 15 -9.58 -3.51 -4.65
CA SER A 15 -9.45 -2.06 -4.65
C SER A 15 -9.17 -1.47 -3.28
N TYR A 16 -9.41 -2.22 -2.20
CA TYR A 16 -9.25 -1.73 -0.84
C TYR A 16 -7.80 -1.32 -0.57
N MET A 17 -7.64 -0.14 0.06
CA MET A 17 -6.34 0.35 0.50
C MET A 17 -6.29 0.33 2.03
N PRO A 18 -5.50 -0.58 2.64
CA PRO A 18 -5.42 -0.64 4.08
C PRO A 18 -4.70 0.58 4.67
N GLU A 19 -5.03 0.91 5.92
CA GLU A 19 -4.39 2.01 6.65
C GLU A 19 -2.90 1.76 6.89
N LYS A 20 -2.54 0.52 7.23
CA LYS A 20 -1.15 0.07 7.47
C LYS A 20 -0.81 -1.09 6.54
N LEU A 21 0.44 -1.11 6.08
CA LEU A 21 1.03 -2.23 5.35
C LEU A 21 2.02 -2.94 6.27
N PHE A 22 1.57 -3.99 6.93
CA PHE A 22 2.41 -4.78 7.83
C PHE A 22 3.54 -5.49 7.07
N TYR A 23 4.73 -5.53 7.67
CA TYR A 23 5.93 -6.21 7.14
C TYR A 23 6.45 -5.63 5.82
N ARG A 24 6.10 -4.38 5.52
CA ARG A 24 6.54 -3.63 4.34
C ARG A 24 7.04 -2.22 4.67
N GLU A 25 7.34 -1.98 5.95
CA GLU A 25 7.67 -0.66 6.48
C GLU A 25 8.99 -0.14 5.91
N SER A 26 10.00 -1.01 5.78
CA SER A 26 11.32 -0.66 5.25
C SER A 26 11.26 -0.38 3.76
N GLU A 27 10.57 -1.21 2.98
CA GLU A 27 10.40 -0.98 1.54
C GLU A 27 9.57 0.27 1.26
N LEU A 28 8.56 0.56 2.08
CA LEU A 28 7.78 1.79 1.96
C LEU A 28 8.64 3.01 2.24
N ALA A 29 9.48 2.98 3.27
CA ALA A 29 10.40 4.06 3.59
C ALA A 29 11.41 4.30 2.45
N GLN A 30 12.02 3.22 1.93
CA GLN A 30 12.97 3.30 0.81
C GLN A 30 12.31 3.85 -0.45
N LEU A 31 11.12 3.36 -0.82
CA LEU A 31 10.41 3.82 -2.00
C LEU A 31 10.00 5.29 -1.87
N LYS A 32 9.54 5.72 -0.70
CA LYS A 32 9.23 7.14 -0.44
C LYS A 32 10.47 8.01 -0.60
N HIS A 33 11.61 7.60 -0.04
CA HIS A 33 12.87 8.32 -0.20
C HIS A 33 13.28 8.44 -1.67
N ASN A 34 13.20 7.36 -2.44
CA ASN A 34 13.53 7.39 -3.86
C ASN A 34 12.58 8.32 -4.65
N LEU A 35 11.26 8.26 -4.37
CA LEU A 35 10.27 9.12 -5.01
C LEU A 35 10.52 10.62 -4.72
N GLN A 36 10.90 10.96 -3.49
CA GLN A 36 11.22 12.35 -3.12
C GLN A 36 12.46 12.89 -3.83
N ASN A 37 13.41 12.01 -4.16
CA ASN A 37 14.65 12.36 -4.83
C ASN A 37 14.61 12.10 -6.36
N PHE A 38 13.42 11.87 -6.93
CA PHE A 38 13.22 11.61 -8.36
C PHE A 38 14.07 10.44 -8.90
N VAL A 39 14.29 9.42 -8.08
CA VAL A 39 15.07 8.22 -8.44
C VAL A 39 14.13 7.19 -9.06
N ASN A 40 14.40 6.84 -10.32
CA ASN A 40 13.71 5.74 -11.00
C ASN A 40 13.92 4.43 -10.23
N THR A 41 12.81 3.81 -9.81
CA THR A 41 12.83 2.60 -8.97
C THR A 41 12.09 1.47 -9.67
N PHE A 42 12.74 0.31 -9.81
CA PHE A 42 12.13 -0.92 -10.33
C PHE A 42 11.77 -1.87 -9.18
N ILE A 43 10.50 -2.25 -9.08
CA ILE A 43 9.98 -3.12 -8.01
C ILE A 43 9.68 -4.50 -8.59
N THR A 44 10.32 -5.54 -8.05
CA THR A 44 10.17 -6.93 -8.51
C THR A 44 9.81 -7.88 -7.36
N GLY A 45 9.31 -9.07 -7.71
CA GLY A 45 8.91 -10.12 -6.77
C GLY A 45 7.70 -10.93 -7.25
N PRO A 46 7.39 -12.05 -6.58
CA PRO A 46 6.31 -12.96 -6.98
C PRO A 46 4.92 -12.30 -6.93
N CYS A 47 3.93 -12.89 -7.59
CA CYS A 47 2.53 -12.43 -7.51
C CYS A 47 2.04 -12.47 -6.04
N GLY A 48 1.15 -11.54 -5.66
CA GLY A 48 0.64 -11.47 -4.29
C GLY A 48 1.59 -10.87 -3.25
N SER A 49 2.84 -10.54 -3.60
CA SER A 49 3.81 -9.98 -2.63
C SER A 49 3.54 -8.53 -2.19
N GLY A 50 2.46 -7.91 -2.66
CA GLY A 50 2.06 -6.56 -2.26
C GLY A 50 2.69 -5.41 -3.04
N LYS A 51 3.40 -5.67 -4.15
CA LYS A 51 4.08 -4.63 -4.98
C LYS A 51 3.16 -3.47 -5.37
N THR A 52 1.98 -3.80 -5.89
CA THR A 52 1.00 -2.80 -6.34
C THR A 52 0.48 -1.96 -5.17
N THR A 53 0.17 -2.60 -4.05
CA THR A 53 -0.32 -1.92 -2.85
C THR A 53 0.74 -1.02 -2.24
N LEU A 54 2.00 -1.48 -2.21
CA LEU A 54 3.16 -0.70 -1.75
C LEU A 54 3.34 0.58 -2.57
N ALA A 55 3.34 0.47 -3.90
CA ALA A 55 3.49 1.62 -4.79
C ALA A 55 2.34 2.63 -4.62
N LYS A 56 1.10 2.15 -4.58
CA LYS A 56 -0.08 3.01 -4.32
C LYS A 56 0.01 3.71 -2.96
N LYS A 57 0.45 3.01 -1.91
CA LYS A 57 0.60 3.58 -0.56
C LYS A 57 1.68 4.66 -0.53
N ALA A 58 2.82 4.44 -1.20
CA ALA A 58 3.88 5.44 -1.29
C ALA A 58 3.41 6.72 -1.98
N LEU A 59 2.65 6.59 -3.08
CA LEU A 59 2.03 7.73 -3.77
C LEU A 59 0.99 8.46 -2.90
N GLN A 60 0.14 7.71 -2.19
CA GLN A 60 -0.82 8.29 -1.24
C GLN A 60 -0.10 9.11 -0.16
N CYS A 61 0.97 8.56 0.43
CA CYS A 61 1.78 9.30 1.40
C CYS A 61 2.39 10.57 0.81
N LEU A 62 2.95 10.50 -0.40
CA LEU A 62 3.56 11.66 -1.06
C LEU A 62 2.53 12.77 -1.34
N ASN A 63 1.32 12.40 -1.81
CA ASN A 63 0.25 13.36 -2.08
C ASN A 63 -0.28 14.00 -0.80
N ASN A 64 -0.38 13.24 0.30
CA ASN A 64 -0.79 13.77 1.59
C ASN A 64 0.25 14.69 2.22
N SER A 65 1.55 14.51 1.93
CA SER A 65 2.62 15.42 2.38
C SER A 65 2.68 16.75 1.62
N LYS A 66 1.96 16.89 0.50
CA LYS A 66 1.88 18.13 -0.30
C LYS A 66 0.65 19.00 0.05
N LYS A 67 -0.23 18.52 0.92
CA LYS A 67 -1.33 19.28 1.52
C LYS A 67 -0.85 19.91 2.83
#